data_AF-A0A2H9ZR12-F1
#
_entry.id   AF-A0A2H9ZR12-F1
#
_cell.length_a   1.000
_cell.length_b   1.000
_cell.length_c   1.000
_cell.angle_alpha   90.00
_cell.angle_beta   90.00
_cell.angle_gamma   90.00
#
_symmetry.space_group_name_H-M   'P 1'
#
loop_
_entity.id
_entity.type
_entity.pdbx_description
1 polymer ?
#
loop_
_entity_poly.entity_id
_entity_poly.type
_entity_poly.pdbx_seq_one_letter_code
_entity_poly.pdbx_strand_id
1 'polypeptide(L)'
;MASLCRLLLLLLLLLLLFNVVTMTTIVPQPTPEIKPIGPWNRLPHSDGIHREVSERHACNVMVECYNHENENPFEYAEISFPTSLNLLSQGMEAYTRKIWIHGRWVRQYRAIFYATMRQGGILTAVVYVRMLLAVHIDSRLSYNLNNVIDGTVFYKVTIVRPLQPGEHLY
;
A
#
# COMPACT_ATOMS: atom_id res chain seq x y z
N MET A 1 17.10 28.79 50.53
CA MET A 1 16.40 27.57 50.05
C MET A 1 15.05 27.85 49.37
N ALA A 2 14.25 28.83 49.82
CA ALA A 2 12.94 29.15 49.20
C ALA A 2 12.99 29.65 47.74
N SER A 3 14.05 30.37 47.36
CA SER A 3 14.23 30.90 45.98
C SER A 3 14.44 29.79 44.95
N LEU A 4 15.21 28.75 45.31
CA LEU A 4 15.52 27.62 44.42
C LEU A 4 14.30 26.72 44.21
N CYS A 5 13.48 26.52 45.24
CA CYS A 5 12.23 25.77 45.16
C CYS A 5 11.18 26.48 44.29
N ARG A 6 11.09 27.83 44.37
CA ARG A 6 10.23 28.64 43.50
C ARG A 6 10.66 28.58 42.04
N LEU A 7 11.96 28.59 41.77
CA LEU A 7 12.51 28.44 40.42
C LEU A 7 12.19 27.05 39.83
N LEU A 8 12.32 26.00 40.64
CA LEU A 8 12.02 24.62 40.25
C LEU A 8 10.54 24.42 39.96
N LEU A 9 9.65 24.97 40.79
CA LEU A 9 8.20 24.96 40.57
C LEU A 9 7.81 25.71 39.29
N LEU A 10 8.43 26.87 39.02
CA LEU A 10 8.19 27.62 37.79
C LEU A 10 8.63 26.84 36.55
N LEU A 11 9.79 26.20 36.61
CA LEU A 11 10.31 25.38 35.51
C LEU A 11 9.41 24.18 35.23
N LEU A 12 8.91 23.54 36.28
CA LEU A 12 8.01 22.40 36.19
C LEU A 12 6.65 22.81 35.61
N LEU A 13 6.14 23.99 35.99
CA LEU A 13 4.93 24.56 35.42
C LEU A 13 5.12 24.89 33.92
N LEU A 14 6.26 25.47 33.54
CA LEU A 14 6.59 25.77 32.15
C LEU A 14 6.71 24.50 31.29
N LEU A 15 7.35 23.44 31.81
CA LEU A 15 7.43 22.15 31.13
C LEU A 15 6.06 21.48 30.98
N LEU A 16 5.18 21.65 31.96
CA LEU A 16 3.81 21.12 31.91
C LEU A 16 2.98 21.88 30.87
N LEU A 17 3.09 23.21 30.83
CA LEU A 17 2.46 24.05 29.81
C LEU A 17 2.99 23.72 28.41
N PHE A 18 4.29 23.47 28.27
CA PHE A 18 4.86 23.07 26.98
C PHE A 18 4.33 21.71 26.52
N ASN A 19 4.24 20.72 27.41
CA ASN A 19 3.67 19.40 27.08
C ASN A 19 2.19 19.47 26.66
N VAL A 20 1.40 20.28 27.37
CA VAL A 20 -0.03 20.48 27.04
C VAL A 20 -0.18 21.20 25.70
N VAL A 21 0.67 22.20 25.41
CA VAL A 21 0.67 22.88 24.11
C VAL A 21 1.11 21.93 22.99
N THR A 22 2.14 21.11 23.19
CA THR A 22 2.57 20.14 22.16
C THR A 22 1.54 19.04 21.93
N MET A 23 0.82 18.58 22.95
CA MET A 23 -0.26 17.60 22.77
C MET A 23 -1.51 18.18 22.10
N THR A 24 -1.79 19.47 22.27
CA THR A 24 -2.94 20.15 21.64
C THR A 24 -2.63 20.71 20.25
N THR A 25 -1.36 20.90 19.89
CA THR A 25 -0.93 21.42 18.56
C THR A 25 -0.47 20.37 17.58
N ILE A 26 -0.40 19.08 17.96
CA ILE A 26 -0.47 18.00 16.97
C ILE A 26 -1.93 17.94 16.51
N VAL A 27 -2.31 18.92 15.69
CA VAL A 27 -3.45 18.80 14.79
C VAL A 27 -3.14 17.56 13.96
N PRO A 28 -3.93 16.49 14.06
CA PRO A 28 -3.84 15.40 13.09
C PRO A 28 -3.91 16.09 11.73
N GLN A 29 -2.86 15.97 10.92
CA GLN A 29 -2.90 16.48 9.55
C GLN A 29 -4.25 16.08 8.97
N PRO A 30 -5.05 17.02 8.43
CA PRO A 30 -6.37 16.69 7.92
C PRO A 30 -6.19 15.51 7.00
N THR A 31 -6.79 14.38 7.36
CA THR A 31 -6.71 13.16 6.59
C THR A 31 -7.07 13.55 5.16
N PRO A 32 -6.19 13.33 4.16
CA PRO A 32 -6.45 13.72 2.78
C PRO A 32 -7.91 13.47 2.42
N GLU A 33 -8.64 14.52 1.99
CA GLU A 33 -9.99 14.31 1.50
C GLU A 33 -9.88 13.54 0.18
N ILE A 34 -10.04 12.21 0.25
CA ILE A 34 -10.10 11.34 -0.92
C ILE A 34 -11.53 11.39 -1.41
N LYS A 35 -11.78 12.19 -2.45
CA LYS A 35 -13.10 12.26 -3.09
C LYS A 35 -13.12 11.36 -4.32
N PRO A 36 -13.83 10.21 -4.29
CA PRO A 36 -14.03 9.40 -5.48
C PRO A 36 -14.95 10.13 -6.45
N ILE A 37 -14.58 10.17 -7.74
CA ILE A 37 -15.37 10.85 -8.76
C ILE A 37 -15.61 9.86 -9.90
N GLY A 38 -16.79 9.23 -9.84
CA GLY A 38 -17.26 8.25 -10.82
C GLY A 38 -17.12 6.78 -10.38
N PRO A 39 -17.76 5.87 -11.12
CA PRO A 39 -17.68 4.44 -10.87
C PRO A 39 -16.31 3.87 -11.24
N TRP A 40 -16.03 2.66 -10.77
CA TRP A 40 -14.90 1.88 -11.24
C TRP A 40 -15.12 1.44 -12.69
N ASN A 41 -14.14 1.70 -13.56
CA ASN A 41 -14.14 1.21 -14.92
C ASN A 41 -13.28 -0.05 -14.98
N ARG A 42 -13.83 -1.14 -15.50
CA ARG A 42 -13.09 -2.40 -15.68
C ARG A 42 -12.02 -2.22 -16.78
N LEU A 43 -10.83 -2.74 -16.52
CA LEU A 43 -9.75 -2.77 -17.50
C LEU A 43 -9.96 -3.94 -18.49
N PRO A 44 -9.46 -3.84 -19.73
CA PRO A 44 -9.59 -4.91 -20.71
C PRO A 44 -8.74 -6.13 -20.34
N HIS A 45 -9.25 -7.33 -20.63
CA HIS A 45 -8.57 -8.58 -20.29
C HIS A 45 -7.26 -8.79 -21.09
N SER A 46 -7.26 -8.44 -22.38
CA SER A 46 -6.13 -8.61 -23.30
C SER A 46 -5.69 -7.27 -23.89
N ASP A 47 -4.38 -7.07 -24.02
CA ASP A 47 -3.75 -5.96 -24.73
C ASP A 47 -4.09 -6.04 -26.24
N GLY A 48 -5.25 -5.51 -26.64
CA GLY A 48 -5.62 -5.39 -28.05
C GLY A 48 -5.09 -4.12 -28.71
N ILE A 49 -4.74 -3.09 -27.92
CA ILE A 49 -4.36 -1.76 -28.38
C ILE A 49 -3.28 -1.23 -27.42
N HIS A 50 -2.09 -0.88 -27.94
CA HIS A 50 -0.87 -0.46 -27.22
C HIS A 50 -0.99 0.81 -26.32
N ARG A 51 -2.19 1.24 -25.95
CA ARG A 51 -2.42 2.41 -25.09
C ARG A 51 -3.23 2.12 -23.83
N GLU A 52 -3.98 1.02 -23.77
CA GLU A 52 -4.78 0.69 -22.59
C GLU A 52 -4.02 -0.26 -21.67
N VAL A 53 -4.12 -0.02 -20.35
CA VAL A 53 -3.55 -0.92 -19.35
C VAL A 53 -4.48 -2.13 -19.23
N SER A 54 -4.02 -3.31 -19.60
CA SER A 54 -4.79 -4.55 -19.40
C SER A 54 -4.90 -4.98 -17.93
N GLU A 55 -5.89 -5.83 -17.63
CA GLU A 55 -6.06 -6.46 -16.32
C GLU A 55 -4.79 -7.17 -15.88
N ARG A 56 -4.19 -7.97 -16.78
CA ARG A 56 -2.95 -8.70 -16.51
C ARG A 56 -1.77 -7.77 -16.23
N HIS A 57 -1.60 -6.71 -17.03
CA HIS A 57 -0.53 -5.74 -16.80
C HIS A 57 -0.69 -5.05 -15.44
N ALA A 58 -1.91 -4.64 -15.09
CA ALA A 58 -2.19 -4.03 -13.79
C ALA A 58 -1.86 -4.98 -12.63
N CYS A 59 -2.31 -6.24 -12.70
CA CYS A 59 -2.01 -7.25 -11.68
C CYS A 59 -0.49 -7.49 -11.53
N ASN A 60 0.24 -7.61 -12.65
CA ASN A 60 1.70 -7.79 -12.61
C ASN A 60 2.40 -6.61 -11.93
N VAL A 61 2.08 -5.37 -12.31
CA VAL A 61 2.68 -4.18 -11.69
C VAL A 61 2.36 -4.11 -10.20
N MET A 62 1.16 -4.52 -9.78
CA MET A 62 0.80 -4.57 -8.35
C MET A 62 1.58 -5.65 -7.59
N VAL A 63 1.82 -6.82 -8.19
CA VAL A 63 2.70 -7.84 -7.59
C VAL A 63 4.12 -7.33 -7.45
N GLU A 64 4.66 -6.66 -8.46
CA GLU A 64 6.00 -6.03 -8.38
C GLU A 64 6.04 -4.95 -7.29
N CYS A 65 5.01 -4.12 -7.18
CA CYS A 65 4.91 -3.13 -6.10
C CYS A 65 4.91 -3.78 -4.71
N TYR A 66 4.13 -4.84 -4.52
CA TYR A 66 4.11 -5.60 -3.27
C TYR A 66 5.49 -6.18 -2.95
N ASN A 67 6.12 -6.84 -3.93
CA ASN A 67 7.42 -7.47 -3.74
C ASN A 67 8.50 -6.45 -3.43
N HIS A 68 8.48 -5.27 -4.08
CA HIS A 68 9.41 -4.19 -3.81
C HIS A 68 9.27 -3.64 -2.38
N GLU A 69 8.03 -3.37 -1.94
CA GLU A 69 7.75 -2.91 -0.57
C GLU A 69 8.13 -3.96 0.49
N ASN A 70 8.12 -5.25 0.13
CA ASN A 70 8.40 -6.37 1.04
C ASN A 70 9.77 -7.03 0.77
N GLU A 71 10.62 -6.43 -0.08
CA GLU A 71 11.92 -6.99 -0.47
C GLU A 71 12.94 -6.94 0.68
N ASN A 72 12.80 -5.94 1.56
CA ASN A 72 13.69 -5.73 2.71
C ASN A 72 12.88 -5.54 4.01
N PRO A 73 12.48 -6.63 4.68
CA PRO A 73 11.61 -6.54 5.85
C PRO A 73 12.35 -6.11 7.14
N PHE A 74 13.60 -5.64 7.02
CA PHE A 74 14.54 -5.39 8.12
C PHE A 74 14.43 -4.01 8.78
N GLU A 75 13.58 -3.09 8.30
CA GLU A 75 13.46 -1.78 8.95
C GLU A 75 12.67 -1.81 10.26
N TYR A 76 11.76 -2.77 10.49
CA TYR A 76 10.81 -2.67 11.62
C TYR A 76 10.49 -3.93 12.46
N ALA A 77 11.17 -5.08 12.33
CA ALA A 77 10.98 -6.18 13.31
C ALA A 77 12.10 -7.23 13.33
N GLU A 78 12.55 -7.58 14.54
CA GLU A 78 13.26 -8.83 14.81
C GLU A 78 12.36 -10.02 14.39
N ILE A 79 12.80 -10.79 13.39
CA ILE A 79 12.15 -11.97 12.80
C ILE A 79 10.96 -11.66 11.88
N SER A 80 11.20 -10.91 10.81
CA SER A 80 10.33 -10.87 9.63
C SER A 80 10.89 -11.82 8.54
N PHE A 81 10.07 -12.76 8.06
CA PHE A 81 10.45 -13.64 6.95
C PHE A 81 10.20 -12.93 5.62
N PRO A 82 11.12 -13.02 4.64
CA PRO A 82 10.92 -12.40 3.33
C PRO A 82 9.64 -12.96 2.69
N THR A 83 8.75 -12.08 2.25
CA THR A 83 7.47 -12.46 1.66
C THR A 83 7.41 -11.96 0.23
N SER A 84 7.00 -12.84 -0.68
CA SER A 84 6.85 -12.51 -2.10
C SER A 84 5.58 -13.11 -2.66
N LEU A 85 5.03 -12.43 -3.67
CA LEU A 85 3.90 -12.86 -4.47
C LEU A 85 4.36 -13.21 -5.88
N ASN A 86 3.74 -14.23 -6.46
CA ASN A 86 3.80 -14.52 -7.88
C ASN A 86 2.38 -14.70 -8.43
N LEU A 87 2.05 -13.98 -9.49
CA LEU A 87 0.70 -13.92 -10.05
C LEU A 87 0.30 -15.28 -10.65
N LEU A 88 -0.91 -15.74 -10.34
CA LEU A 88 -1.50 -16.90 -11.01
C LEU A 88 -2.28 -16.46 -12.24
N SER A 89 -2.36 -17.34 -13.24
CA SER A 89 -3.01 -17.06 -14.53
C SER A 89 -4.54 -16.90 -14.43
N GLN A 90 -5.15 -17.38 -13.34
CA GLN A 90 -6.60 -17.47 -13.16
C GLN A 90 -7.15 -16.39 -12.24
N GLY A 91 -8.37 -15.95 -12.53
CA GLY A 91 -9.16 -15.09 -11.64
C GLY A 91 -8.59 -13.68 -11.45
N MET A 92 -8.19 -13.03 -12.54
CA MET A 92 -7.76 -11.62 -12.54
C MET A 92 -8.93 -10.70 -12.86
N GLU A 93 -9.08 -9.65 -12.06
CA GLU A 93 -9.93 -8.51 -12.36
C GLU A 93 -9.16 -7.25 -12.03
N ALA A 94 -9.22 -6.25 -12.90
CA ALA A 94 -8.66 -4.95 -12.59
C ALA A 94 -9.58 -3.83 -13.02
N TYR A 95 -9.51 -2.74 -12.28
CA TYR A 95 -10.37 -1.59 -12.44
C TYR A 95 -9.56 -0.32 -12.27
N THR A 96 -10.01 0.75 -12.91
CA THR A 96 -9.44 2.09 -12.80
C THR A 96 -10.53 3.11 -12.52
N ARG A 97 -10.19 4.15 -11.76
CA ARG A 97 -11.03 5.35 -11.61
C ARG A 97 -10.18 6.59 -11.41
N LYS A 98 -10.78 7.76 -11.65
CA LYS A 98 -10.16 9.04 -11.27
C LYS A 98 -10.62 9.41 -9.86
N ILE A 99 -9.69 9.86 -9.04
CA ILE A 99 -9.98 10.37 -7.70
C ILE A 99 -9.24 11.69 -7.49
N TRP A 100 -9.72 12.49 -6.55
CA TRP A 100 -9.07 13.72 -6.11
C TRP A 100 -8.39 13.46 -4.77
N ILE A 101 -7.08 13.66 -4.69
CA ILE A 101 -6.29 13.56 -3.46
C ILE A 101 -5.44 14.83 -3.33
N HIS A 102 -5.45 15.49 -2.17
CA HIS A 102 -4.57 16.64 -1.87
C HIS A 102 -4.56 17.74 -2.94
N GLY A 103 -5.72 18.08 -3.51
CA GLY A 103 -5.81 19.13 -4.53
C GLY A 103 -5.30 18.73 -5.91
N ARG A 104 -5.11 17.42 -6.18
CA ARG A 104 -4.62 16.90 -7.46
C ARG A 104 -5.47 15.75 -7.97
N TRP A 105 -5.64 15.68 -9.28
CA TRP A 105 -6.23 14.52 -9.96
C TRP A 105 -5.22 13.39 -10.01
N VAL A 106 -5.65 12.20 -9.62
CA VAL A 106 -4.85 10.98 -9.72
C VAL A 106 -5.68 9.85 -10.31
N ARG A 107 -5.00 8.84 -10.86
CA ARG A 107 -5.64 7.62 -11.35
C ARG A 107 -5.41 6.52 -10.33
N GLN A 108 -6.50 5.97 -9.81
CA GLN A 108 -6.46 4.87 -8.87
C GLN A 108 -6.76 3.57 -9.60
N TYR A 109 -5.96 2.55 -9.32
CA TYR A 109 -6.14 1.20 -9.82
C TYR A 109 -6.52 0.28 -8.67
N ARG A 110 -7.40 -0.68 -8.95
CA ARG A 110 -7.74 -1.76 -8.05
C ARG A 110 -7.58 -3.07 -8.81
N ALA A 111 -6.81 -4.00 -8.27
CA ALA A 111 -6.72 -5.35 -8.81
C ALA A 111 -7.17 -6.38 -7.78
N ILE A 112 -7.74 -7.46 -8.30
CA ILE A 112 -8.19 -8.62 -7.56
C ILE A 112 -7.63 -9.82 -8.31
N PHE A 113 -6.83 -10.66 -7.65
CA PHE A 113 -6.20 -11.79 -8.31
C PHE A 113 -5.84 -12.90 -7.33
N TYR A 114 -5.65 -14.10 -7.87
CA TYR A 114 -4.99 -15.18 -7.16
C TYR A 114 -3.47 -15.10 -7.40
N ALA A 115 -2.71 -15.41 -6.36
CA ALA A 115 -1.25 -15.47 -6.42
C ALA A 115 -0.75 -16.64 -5.56
N THR A 116 0.48 -17.08 -5.81
CA THR A 116 1.23 -17.82 -4.81
C THR A 116 1.95 -16.84 -3.92
N MET A 117 1.88 -17.05 -2.61
CA MET A 117 2.65 -16.33 -1.62
C MET A 117 3.71 -17.24 -1.06
N ARG A 118 4.96 -16.81 -1.12
CA ARG A 118 6.09 -17.48 -0.46
C ARG A 118 6.51 -16.65 0.74
N GLN A 119 6.50 -17.27 1.91
CA GLN A 119 6.97 -16.69 3.16
C GLN A 119 8.20 -17.46 3.64
N GLY A 120 9.36 -16.83 3.56
CA GLY A 120 10.66 -17.47 3.83
C GLY A 120 11.01 -18.58 2.82
N GLY A 121 11.76 -19.57 3.29
CA GLY A 121 12.24 -20.67 2.45
C GLY A 121 11.23 -21.80 2.22
N ILE A 122 10.20 -21.91 3.06
CA ILE A 122 9.47 -23.17 3.27
C ILE A 122 7.96 -23.02 3.04
N LEU A 123 7.36 -21.92 3.50
CA LEU A 123 5.90 -21.78 3.47
C LEU A 123 5.45 -21.18 2.14
N THR A 124 4.68 -21.96 1.38
CA THR A 124 4.03 -21.49 0.14
C THR A 124 2.53 -21.67 0.27
N ALA A 125 1.75 -20.68 -0.14
CA ALA A 125 0.29 -20.73 -0.06
C ALA A 125 -0.34 -20.12 -1.31
N VAL A 126 -1.53 -20.61 -1.68
CA VAL A 126 -2.41 -19.89 -2.59
C VAL A 126 -3.09 -18.78 -1.80
N VAL A 127 -2.98 -17.57 -2.30
CA VAL A 127 -3.61 -16.40 -1.71
C VAL A 127 -4.55 -15.75 -2.70
N TYR A 128 -5.61 -15.17 -2.17
CA TYR A 128 -6.47 -14.25 -2.87
C TYR A 128 -6.12 -12.84 -2.41
N VAL A 129 -5.79 -11.99 -3.38
CA VAL A 129 -5.18 -10.68 -3.16
C VAL A 129 -6.11 -9.60 -3.69
N ARG A 130 -6.32 -8.57 -2.88
CA ARG A 130 -6.96 -7.33 -3.30
C ARG A 130 -5.96 -6.20 -3.08
N MET A 131 -5.57 -5.54 -4.16
CA MET A 131 -4.62 -4.43 -4.12
C MET A 131 -5.23 -3.18 -4.71
N LEU A 132 -4.79 -2.05 -4.19
CA LEU A 132 -5.14 -0.74 -4.64
C LEU A 132 -3.90 0.14 -4.57
N LEU A 133 -3.70 0.95 -5.60
CA LEU A 133 -2.65 1.97 -5.63
C LEU A 133 -3.13 3.15 -6.47
N ALA A 134 -2.49 4.31 -6.31
CA ALA A 134 -2.72 5.45 -7.18
C ALA A 134 -1.41 5.89 -7.86
N VAL A 135 -1.56 6.41 -9.07
CA VAL A 135 -0.49 7.07 -9.83
C VAL A 135 -0.94 8.46 -10.25
N HIS A 136 0.01 9.35 -10.54
CA HIS A 136 -0.31 10.65 -11.12
C HIS A 136 -1.14 10.52 -12.40
N ILE A 137 -2.09 11.42 -12.63
CA ILE A 137 -3.06 11.30 -13.74
C ILE A 137 -2.40 11.23 -15.12
N ASP A 138 -1.26 11.92 -15.27
CA ASP A 138 -0.47 11.98 -16.50
C ASP A 138 0.52 10.82 -16.62
N SER A 139 0.70 10.04 -15.55
CA SER A 139 1.55 8.85 -15.54
C SER A 139 0.77 7.60 -15.96
N ARG A 140 1.48 6.64 -16.56
CA ARG A 140 0.96 5.30 -16.85
C ARG A 140 1.29 4.35 -15.71
N LEU A 141 0.41 3.38 -15.46
CA LEU A 141 0.76 2.26 -14.60
C LEU A 141 1.85 1.44 -15.28
N SER A 142 3.01 1.31 -14.63
CA SER A 142 4.21 0.71 -15.19
C SER A 142 5.10 0.17 -14.08
N TYR A 143 6.12 -0.59 -14.45
CA TYR A 143 7.14 -1.11 -13.52
C TYR A 143 8.08 -0.04 -12.96
N ASN A 144 7.95 1.24 -13.37
CA ASN A 144 8.61 2.34 -12.66
C ASN A 144 7.78 2.71 -11.44
N LEU A 145 8.08 2.06 -10.31
CA LEU A 145 7.33 2.16 -9.06
C LEU A 145 7.38 3.56 -8.42
N ASN A 146 8.35 4.41 -8.79
CA ASN A 146 8.39 5.82 -8.38
C ASN A 146 7.18 6.65 -8.87
N ASN A 147 6.40 6.11 -9.82
CA ASN A 147 5.17 6.75 -10.28
C ASN A 147 3.97 6.45 -9.37
N VAL A 148 4.10 5.48 -8.46
CA VAL A 148 3.10 5.16 -7.45
C VAL A 148 3.17 6.22 -6.37
N ILE A 149 2.01 6.72 -5.95
CA ILE A 149 1.92 7.76 -4.93
C ILE A 149 2.02 7.10 -3.56
N ASP A 150 3.00 7.51 -2.77
CA ASP A 150 3.21 7.01 -1.41
C ASP A 150 1.95 7.12 -0.55
N GLY A 151 1.72 6.12 0.30
CA GLY A 151 0.55 6.05 1.20
C GLY A 151 -0.78 5.77 0.48
N THR A 152 -0.76 5.54 -0.84
CA THR A 152 -1.96 5.10 -1.59
C THR A 152 -1.98 3.61 -1.87
N VAL A 153 -0.91 2.90 -1.55
CA VAL A 153 -0.82 1.44 -1.67
C VAL A 153 -1.54 0.81 -0.50
N PHE A 154 -2.58 0.03 -0.82
CA PHE A 154 -3.32 -0.76 0.15
C PHE A 154 -3.47 -2.17 -0.40
N TYR A 155 -3.20 -3.16 0.44
CA TYR A 155 -3.39 -4.54 0.07
C TYR A 155 -4.08 -5.33 1.18
N LYS A 156 -4.88 -6.30 0.77
CA LYS A 156 -5.42 -7.35 1.64
C LYS A 156 -5.11 -8.69 1.01
N VAL A 157 -4.32 -9.49 1.72
CA VAL A 157 -3.97 -10.85 1.35
C VAL A 157 -4.79 -11.81 2.21
N THR A 158 -5.46 -12.77 1.58
CA THR A 158 -6.21 -13.82 2.28
C THR A 158 -5.66 -15.17 1.85
N ILE A 159 -5.17 -15.96 2.80
CA ILE A 159 -4.72 -17.32 2.53
C ILE A 159 -5.94 -18.17 2.20
N VAL A 160 -5.93 -18.75 1.01
CA VAL A 160 -6.97 -19.68 0.54
C VAL A 160 -6.62 -21.08 1.02
N ARG A 161 -5.37 -21.51 0.78
CA ARG A 161 -4.84 -22.79 1.24
C ARG A 161 -3.32 -22.82 1.20
N PRO A 162 -2.65 -23.63 2.04
CA PRO A 162 -1.25 -23.96 1.85
C PRO A 162 -1.03 -24.77 0.56
N LEU A 163 0.16 -24.66 -0.01
CA LEU A 163 0.64 -25.49 -1.11
C LEU A 163 1.54 -26.59 -0.57
N GLN A 164 1.36 -27.81 -1.07
CA GLN A 164 2.26 -28.91 -0.73
C GLN A 164 3.60 -28.76 -1.48
N PRO A 165 4.73 -29.24 -0.91
CA PRO A 165 5.99 -29.28 -1.63
C PRO A 165 5.86 -30.01 -2.97
N GLY A 166 6.26 -29.38 -4.08
CA GLY A 166 6.17 -29.94 -5.43
C GLY A 166 4.81 -29.80 -6.13
N GLU A 167 3.83 -29.15 -5.49
CA GLU A 167 2.55 -28.86 -6.11
C GLU A 167 2.70 -27.77 -7.19
N HIS A 168 2.25 -28.05 -8.41
CA HIS A 168 2.29 -27.11 -9.54
C HIS A 168 0.91 -26.50 -9.80
N LEU A 169 0.86 -25.17 -9.89
CA LEU A 169 -0.34 -24.42 -10.30
C LEU A 169 -0.14 -23.89 -11.72
N TYR A 170 -1.17 -24.02 -12.55
CA TYR A 170 -1.21 -23.55 -13.94
C TYR A 170 -2.04 -22.27 -14.06
#